data_AF-A0A2K6LR03-F1
#
_entry.id   AF-A0A2K6LR03-F1
#
_cell.length_a   1.000
_cell.length_b   1.000
_cell.length_c   1.000
_cell.angle_alpha   90.00
_cell.angle_beta   90.00
_cell.angle_gamma   90.00
#
_symmetry.space_group_name_H-M   'P 1'
#
loop_
_entity.id
_entity.type
_entity.pdbx_description
1 polymer ?
#
loop_
_entity_poly.entity_id
_entity_poly.type
_entity_poly.pdbx_seq_one_letter_code
_entity_poly.pdbx_strand_id
1 'polypeptide(L)'
;MAASTALFSRLRSGLRLGSRGLCTRLAAPPSRAPDQDISCLNRDPARVVVVDCKKEAFRLQPYNGVALRPWDGNSDDRVLLDLSAFLKTIALNGVEDVRTVLEHYALEDDPLAAFKQRQSRLEQEEQQRLAELSKSNKQNLFLGSLTSRLWPRSKQP
;
A
#
# COMPACT_ATOMS: atom_id res chain seq x y z
N MET A 1 17.00 -63.89 36.27
CA MET A 1 17.08 -65.29 35.80
C MET A 1 16.00 -65.50 34.74
N ALA A 2 16.39 -66.07 33.59
CA ALA A 2 15.58 -66.70 32.53
C ALA A 2 14.40 -65.89 31.94
N ALA A 3 14.40 -65.41 30.70
CA ALA A 3 14.53 -66.09 29.40
C ALA A 3 13.48 -67.20 29.15
N SER A 4 12.74 -67.02 28.05
CA SER A 4 12.46 -68.04 27.01
C SER A 4 10.98 -68.37 26.70
N THR A 5 10.63 -68.13 25.42
CA THR A 5 9.86 -69.00 24.47
C THR A 5 8.40 -69.36 24.77
N ALA A 6 7.47 -69.57 23.84
CA ALA A 6 7.24 -69.41 22.40
C ALA A 6 5.79 -69.94 22.18
N LEU A 7 4.97 -69.57 21.19
CA LEU A 7 4.76 -70.26 19.90
C LEU A 7 3.37 -69.89 19.33
N PHE A 8 3.33 -69.54 18.04
CA PHE A 8 2.42 -70.02 16.98
C PHE A 8 0.97 -70.45 17.35
N SER A 9 -0.09 -69.98 16.69
CA SER A 9 -0.36 -70.25 15.27
C SER A 9 -1.74 -69.70 14.80
N ARG A 10 -1.79 -69.30 13.51
CA ARG A 10 -2.82 -69.51 12.44
C ARG A 10 -4.31 -69.68 12.86
N LEU A 11 -5.33 -69.14 12.18
CA LEU A 11 -5.61 -69.16 10.73
C LEU A 11 -6.95 -68.40 10.44
N ARG A 12 -7.04 -67.71 9.28
CA ARG A 12 -8.23 -67.58 8.37
C ARG A 12 -9.56 -67.04 8.95
N SER A 13 -10.23 -66.03 8.39
CA SER A 13 -10.77 -65.92 7.03
C SER A 13 -11.55 -64.61 6.90
N GLY A 14 -11.73 -64.06 5.69
CA GLY A 14 -12.89 -63.20 5.42
C GLY A 14 -12.69 -62.11 4.36
N LEU A 15 -12.85 -62.48 3.09
CA LEU A 15 -13.12 -61.55 1.98
C LEU A 15 -14.47 -60.85 2.16
N ARG A 16 -14.54 -59.55 1.85
CA ARG A 16 -15.69 -58.82 1.24
C ARG A 16 -15.22 -57.39 0.97
N LEU A 17 -14.80 -57.07 -0.26
CA LEU A 17 -15.61 -56.57 -1.38
C LEU A 17 -16.36 -55.25 -1.06
N GLY A 18 -15.95 -54.18 -1.74
CA GLY A 18 -16.86 -53.12 -2.18
C GLY A 18 -16.94 -51.87 -1.32
N SER A 19 -16.08 -50.89 -1.60
CA SER A 19 -16.50 -49.55 -2.05
C SER A 19 -15.32 -48.60 -2.01
N ARG A 20 -14.79 -48.28 -3.20
CA ARG A 20 -14.06 -47.04 -3.42
C ARG A 20 -15.07 -45.91 -3.31
N GLY A 21 -15.39 -45.50 -2.09
CA GLY A 21 -16.02 -44.22 -1.84
C GLY A 21 -15.03 -43.15 -2.25
N LEU A 22 -15.15 -42.66 -3.48
CA LEU A 22 -14.58 -41.38 -3.89
C LEU A 22 -15.23 -40.33 -2.98
N CYS A 23 -14.59 -40.08 -1.84
CA CYS A 23 -14.87 -38.89 -1.05
C CYS A 23 -14.31 -37.74 -1.89
N THR A 24 -15.09 -37.30 -2.89
CA THR A 24 -14.87 -36.03 -3.56
C THR A 24 -14.92 -35.00 -2.46
N ARG A 25 -13.75 -34.52 -2.04
CA ARG A 25 -13.60 -33.27 -1.31
C ARG A 25 -14.51 -32.28 -2.03
N LEU A 26 -15.64 -31.94 -1.42
CA LEU A 26 -16.43 -30.80 -1.86
C LEU A 26 -15.45 -29.63 -1.79
N ALA A 27 -14.95 -29.21 -2.95
CA ALA A 27 -14.29 -27.93 -3.07
C ALA A 27 -15.28 -26.95 -2.47
N ALA A 28 -14.91 -26.32 -1.35
CA ALA A 28 -15.76 -25.32 -0.73
C ALA A 28 -16.15 -24.34 -1.85
N PRO A 29 -17.46 -24.09 -2.07
CA PRO A 29 -17.87 -23.16 -3.10
C PRO A 29 -17.11 -21.84 -2.86
N PRO A 30 -16.57 -21.19 -3.91
CA PRO A 30 -15.91 -19.90 -3.75
C PRO A 30 -16.86 -19.00 -2.97
N SER A 31 -16.35 -18.35 -1.92
CA SER A 31 -17.16 -17.47 -1.09
C SER A 31 -17.79 -16.44 -2.03
N ARG A 32 -19.13 -16.46 -2.13
CA ARG A 32 -19.89 -15.44 -2.85
C ARG A 32 -19.81 -14.16 -2.03
N ALA A 33 -18.66 -13.50 -2.05
CA ALA A 33 -18.60 -12.10 -1.66
C ALA A 33 -19.51 -11.35 -2.64
N PRO A 34 -20.42 -10.49 -2.16
CA PRO A 34 -21.19 -9.65 -3.06
C PRO A 34 -20.22 -8.76 -3.83
N ASP A 35 -20.14 -8.94 -5.15
CA ASP A 35 -19.33 -8.08 -6.01
C ASP A 35 -19.91 -6.66 -5.94
N GLN A 36 -19.11 -5.68 -5.51
CA GLN A 36 -19.54 -4.28 -5.48
C GLN A 36 -19.40 -3.70 -6.88
N ASP A 37 -20.49 -3.63 -7.63
CA ASP A 37 -20.50 -3.02 -8.94
C ASP A 37 -20.59 -1.50 -8.83
N ILE A 38 -19.52 -0.78 -9.16
CA ILE A 38 -19.55 0.70 -9.11
C ILE A 38 -20.40 1.31 -10.22
N SER A 39 -20.72 0.57 -11.29
CA SER A 39 -21.51 1.10 -12.41
C SER A 39 -22.96 1.40 -12.02
N CYS A 40 -23.45 0.78 -10.95
CA CYS A 40 -24.76 1.08 -10.38
C CYS A 40 -24.77 2.36 -9.53
N LEU A 41 -23.60 2.91 -9.19
CA LEU A 41 -23.49 4.22 -8.58
C LEU A 41 -23.70 5.25 -9.69
N ASN A 42 -24.67 6.15 -9.52
CA ASN A 42 -24.89 7.28 -10.44
C ASN A 42 -23.78 8.35 -10.28
N ARG A 43 -22.53 7.93 -10.46
CA ARG A 43 -21.29 8.68 -10.28
C ARG A 43 -20.30 8.26 -11.35
N ASP A 44 -19.46 9.20 -11.76
CA ASP A 44 -18.41 8.92 -12.73
C ASP A 44 -17.34 7.99 -12.11
N PRO A 45 -17.08 6.79 -12.68
CA PRO A 45 -16.06 5.87 -12.17
C PRO A 45 -14.66 6.48 -12.16
N ALA A 46 -14.37 7.50 -12.97
CA ALA A 46 -13.09 8.21 -12.93
C ALA A 46 -12.88 9.01 -11.63
N ARG A 47 -13.92 9.19 -10.81
CA ARG A 47 -13.89 9.92 -9.53
C ARG A 47 -14.30 9.08 -8.32
N VAL A 48 -14.44 7.77 -8.51
CA VAL A 48 -14.88 6.84 -7.45
C VAL A 48 -13.72 5.94 -7.04
N VAL A 49 -13.50 5.83 -5.73
CA VAL A 49 -12.53 4.92 -5.15
C VAL A 49 -13.26 3.97 -4.20
N VAL A 50 -13.08 2.67 -4.40
CA VAL A 50 -13.58 1.61 -3.53
C VAL A 50 -12.47 1.22 -2.56
N VAL A 51 -12.78 1.21 -1.27
CA VAL A 51 -11.83 0.79 -0.24
C VAL A 51 -12.43 -0.42 0.45
N ASP A 52 -11.72 -1.56 0.38
CA ASP A 52 -12.13 -2.80 1.02
C ASP A 52 -10.91 -3.54 1.57
N CYS A 53 -11.10 -4.45 2.50
CA CYS A 53 -10.06 -5.37 2.95
C CYS A 53 -9.87 -6.56 1.99
N LYS A 54 -10.89 -6.86 1.16
CA LYS A 54 -10.87 -8.00 0.25
C LYS A 54 -10.72 -7.53 -1.19
N LYS A 55 -9.71 -8.07 -1.89
CA LYS A 55 -9.54 -7.84 -3.35
C LYS A 55 -10.75 -8.31 -4.16
N GLU A 56 -11.48 -9.29 -3.63
CA GLU A 56 -12.69 -9.82 -4.27
C GLU A 56 -13.83 -8.80 -4.35
N ALA A 57 -13.84 -7.75 -3.53
CA ALA A 57 -14.95 -6.80 -3.48
C ALA A 57 -15.06 -5.93 -4.75
N PHE A 58 -13.93 -5.66 -5.40
CA PHE A 58 -13.82 -4.76 -6.55
C PHE A 58 -13.35 -5.48 -7.83
N ARG A 59 -13.63 -6.79 -7.95
CA ARG A 59 -13.25 -7.59 -9.14
C ARG A 59 -13.78 -7.05 -10.44
N LEU A 60 -14.99 -6.47 -10.40
CA LEU A 60 -15.63 -5.89 -11.58
C LEU A 60 -14.91 -4.62 -12.05
N GLN A 61 -14.20 -3.93 -11.16
CA GLN A 61 -13.45 -2.71 -11.46
C GLN A 61 -12.10 -2.71 -10.70
N PRO A 62 -11.12 -3.51 -11.17
CA PRO A 62 -9.86 -3.71 -10.45
C PRO A 62 -9.05 -2.43 -10.25
N TYR A 63 -9.24 -1.44 -11.12
CA TYR A 63 -8.52 -0.16 -11.12
C TYR A 63 -9.16 0.91 -10.23
N ASN A 64 -10.31 0.61 -9.63
CA ASN A 64 -11.00 1.52 -8.72
C ASN A 64 -10.83 1.13 -7.25
N GLY A 65 -10.17 0.00 -6.97
CA GLY A 65 -10.06 -0.57 -5.62
C GLY A 65 -8.73 -0.30 -4.94
N VAL A 66 -8.78 0.00 -3.64
CA VAL A 66 -7.64 -0.03 -2.73
C VAL A 66 -7.89 -1.12 -1.69
N ALA A 67 -7.08 -2.18 -1.73
CA ALA A 67 -7.13 -3.24 -0.73
C ALA A 67 -6.32 -2.87 0.51
N LEU A 68 -6.99 -2.84 1.67
CA LEU A 68 -6.35 -2.63 2.96
C LEU A 68 -6.13 -3.96 3.70
N ARG A 69 -5.22 -3.93 4.67
CA ARG A 69 -5.11 -5.03 5.64
C ARG A 69 -6.31 -5.01 6.58
N PRO A 70 -6.93 -6.16 6.90
CA PRO A 70 -7.96 -6.23 7.92
C PRO A 70 -7.45 -5.68 9.25
N TRP A 71 -8.28 -4.87 9.92
CA TRP A 71 -7.94 -4.37 11.25
C TRP A 71 -7.96 -5.53 12.26
N ASP A 72 -6.92 -5.60 13.07
CA ASP A 72 -6.69 -6.65 14.06
C ASP A 72 -7.16 -6.26 15.47
N GLY A 73 -7.68 -5.04 15.64
CA GLY A 73 -8.09 -4.49 16.94
C GLY A 73 -7.03 -3.62 17.62
N ASN A 74 -5.85 -3.44 17.00
CA ASN A 74 -4.79 -2.62 17.57
C ASN A 74 -5.18 -1.12 17.57
N SER A 75 -5.07 -0.47 18.74
CA SER A 75 -5.35 0.97 18.91
C SER A 75 -4.24 1.88 18.36
N ASP A 76 -3.03 1.36 18.21
CA ASP A 76 -1.90 2.10 17.65
C ASP A 76 -1.86 2.05 16.11
N ASP A 77 -2.81 1.35 15.49
CA ASP A 77 -2.90 1.27 14.03
C ASP A 77 -3.13 2.65 13.40
N ARG A 78 -2.33 2.96 12.38
CA ARG A 78 -2.36 4.24 11.65
C ARG A 78 -2.79 4.08 10.19
N VAL A 79 -3.14 2.87 9.74
CA VAL A 79 -3.50 2.60 8.34
C VAL A 79 -4.60 3.54 7.82
N LEU A 80 -5.65 3.80 8.61
CA LEU A 80 -6.73 4.73 8.20
C LEU A 80 -6.28 6.19 8.15
N LEU A 81 -5.33 6.58 9.01
CA LEU A 81 -4.74 7.92 8.97
C LEU A 81 -3.95 8.10 7.68
N ASP A 82 -3.18 7.09 7.30
CA ASP A 82 -2.37 7.07 6.08
C ASP A 82 -3.24 7.08 4.83
N LEU A 83 -4.32 6.29 4.84
CA LEU A 83 -5.33 6.30 3.79
C LEU A 83 -5.97 7.69 3.64
N SER A 84 -6.29 8.35 4.76
CA SER A 84 -6.89 9.68 4.70
C SER A 84 -5.96 10.70 4.05
N ALA A 85 -4.65 10.62 4.34
CA ALA A 85 -3.64 11.46 3.71
C ALA A 85 -3.56 11.16 2.20
N PHE A 86 -3.52 9.88 1.82
CA PHE A 86 -3.52 9.44 0.43
C PHE A 86 -4.71 9.99 -0.36
N LEU A 87 -5.94 9.79 0.13
CA LEU A 87 -7.16 10.26 -0.52
C LEU A 87 -7.22 11.79 -0.59
N LYS A 88 -6.78 12.48 0.47
CA LYS A 88 -6.69 13.95 0.50
C LYS A 88 -5.72 14.46 -0.56
N THR A 89 -4.57 13.83 -0.74
CA THR A 89 -3.61 14.21 -1.78
C THR A 89 -4.18 14.02 -3.18
N ILE A 90 -4.91 12.94 -3.46
CA ILE A 90 -5.59 12.73 -4.75
C ILE A 90 -6.60 13.86 -5.00
N ALA A 91 -7.42 14.19 -3.99
CA ALA A 91 -8.44 15.22 -4.09
C ALA A 91 -7.85 16.63 -4.31
N LEU A 92 -6.74 16.95 -3.62
CA LEU A 92 -6.10 18.27 -3.71
C LEU A 92 -5.28 18.47 -5.00
N ASN A 93 -4.69 17.40 -5.53
CA ASN A 93 -3.87 17.47 -6.74
C ASN A 93 -4.72 17.60 -8.03
N GLY A 94 -6.04 17.57 -7.94
CA GLY A 94 -6.92 17.76 -9.10
C GLY A 94 -6.79 16.65 -10.15
N VAL A 95 -6.59 15.40 -9.70
CA VAL A 95 -6.48 14.24 -10.58
C VAL A 95 -7.78 14.07 -11.40
N GLU A 96 -7.69 14.12 -12.73
CA GLU A 96 -8.86 13.97 -13.61
C GLU A 96 -9.44 12.56 -13.58
N ASP A 97 -8.57 11.54 -13.54
CA ASP A 97 -8.94 10.13 -13.45
C ASP A 97 -8.15 9.43 -12.34
N VAL A 98 -8.86 9.00 -11.29
CA VAL A 98 -8.25 8.33 -10.14
C VAL A 98 -7.66 6.97 -10.50
N ARG A 99 -8.16 6.31 -11.56
CA ARG A 99 -7.75 4.95 -11.94
C ARG A 99 -6.27 4.89 -12.32
N THR A 100 -5.74 5.92 -12.98
CA THR A 100 -4.31 5.99 -13.34
C THR A 100 -3.41 6.03 -12.11
N VAL A 101 -3.83 6.74 -11.05
CA VAL A 101 -3.10 6.78 -9.79
C VAL A 101 -3.17 5.43 -9.09
N LEU A 102 -4.37 4.85 -9.00
CA LEU A 102 -4.58 3.57 -8.35
C LEU A 102 -3.85 2.42 -9.07
N GLU A 103 -3.81 2.41 -10.40
CA GLU A 103 -3.04 1.45 -11.20
C GLU A 103 -1.55 1.51 -10.88
N HIS A 104 -0.98 2.72 -10.78
CA HIS A 104 0.43 2.89 -10.42
C HIS A 104 0.73 2.25 -9.05
N TYR A 105 -0.13 2.50 -8.07
CA TYR A 105 0.06 1.99 -6.70
C TYR A 105 -0.36 0.52 -6.53
N ALA A 106 -1.18 -0.03 -7.43
CA ALA A 106 -1.59 -1.43 -7.40
C ALA A 106 -0.45 -2.40 -7.77
N LEU A 107 0.60 -1.91 -8.43
CA LEU A 107 1.82 -2.67 -8.72
C LEU A 107 2.71 -2.86 -7.48
N GLU A 108 2.51 -2.04 -6.45
CA GLU A 108 3.27 -2.09 -5.20
C GLU A 108 2.63 -3.08 -4.22
N ASP A 109 3.45 -3.70 -3.36
CA ASP A 109 2.96 -4.65 -2.35
C ASP A 109 2.04 -3.98 -1.31
N ASP A 110 2.40 -2.75 -0.90
CA ASP A 110 1.60 -1.90 -0.02
C ASP A 110 1.47 -0.49 -0.64
N PRO A 111 0.28 -0.11 -1.14
CA PRO A 111 0.07 1.17 -1.79
C PRO A 111 0.28 2.36 -0.83
N LEU A 112 -0.04 2.18 0.46
CA LEU A 112 0.08 3.26 1.45
C LEU A 112 1.54 3.46 1.87
N ALA A 113 2.32 2.39 1.98
CA ALA A 113 3.76 2.49 2.25
C ALA A 113 4.50 3.17 1.08
N ALA A 114 4.19 2.78 -0.16
CA ALA A 114 4.76 3.39 -1.35
C ALA A 114 4.39 4.89 -1.45
N PHE A 115 3.16 5.24 -1.08
CA PHE A 115 2.73 6.64 -1.00
C PHE A 115 3.57 7.43 0.01
N LYS A 116 3.75 6.93 1.24
CA LYS A 116 4.57 7.57 2.26
C LYS A 116 6.00 7.78 1.81
N GLN A 117 6.62 6.74 1.25
CA GLN A 117 7.99 6.82 0.76
C GLN A 117 8.14 7.93 -0.30
N ARG A 118 7.16 8.03 -1.21
CA ARG A 118 7.15 9.07 -2.23
C ARG A 118 6.95 10.46 -1.65
N GLN A 119 6.06 10.63 -0.66
CA GLN A 119 5.87 11.90 0.04
C GLN A 119 7.17 12.35 0.74
N SER A 120 7.80 11.47 1.51
CA SER A 120 9.06 11.79 2.19
C SER A 120 10.19 12.11 1.21
N ARG A 121 10.24 11.44 0.04
CA ARG A 121 11.22 11.75 -1.00
C ARG A 121 11.03 13.16 -1.56
N LEU A 122 9.79 13.55 -1.86
CA LEU A 122 9.47 14.89 -2.37
C LEU A 122 9.83 15.98 -1.34
N GLU A 123 9.50 15.77 -0.06
CA GLU A 123 9.84 16.71 1.02
C GLU A 123 11.36 16.88 1.17
N GLN A 124 12.13 15.80 1.05
CA GLN A 124 13.60 15.85 1.10
C GLN A 124 14.17 16.66 -0.06
N GLU A 125 13.67 16.44 -1.27
CA GLU A 125 14.09 17.19 -2.47
C GLU A 125 13.78 18.69 -2.32
N GLU A 126 12.60 19.04 -1.79
CA GLU A 126 12.24 20.44 -1.52
C GLU A 126 13.16 21.06 -0.46
N GLN A 127 13.44 20.36 0.64
CA GLN A 127 14.35 20.83 1.68
C GLN A 127 15.76 21.04 1.16
N GLN A 128 16.26 20.15 0.29
CA GLN A 128 17.56 20.30 -0.36
C GLN A 128 17.61 21.55 -1.24
N ARG A 129 16.59 21.75 -2.10
CA ARG A 129 16.48 22.94 -2.95
C ARG A 129 16.45 24.23 -2.13
N LEU A 130 15.66 24.26 -1.05
CA LEU A 130 15.60 25.41 -0.14
C LEU A 130 16.95 25.67 0.55
N ALA A 131 17.65 24.61 0.96
CA ALA A 131 18.97 24.72 1.56
C ALA A 131 20.01 25.25 0.56
N GLU A 132 19.99 24.79 -0.69
CA GLU A 132 20.85 25.30 -1.77
C GLU A 132 20.59 26.77 -2.07
N LEU A 133 19.31 27.17 -2.22
CA LEU A 133 18.92 28.57 -2.37
C LEU A 133 19.39 29.42 -1.19
N SER A 134 19.25 28.91 0.05
CA SER A 134 19.72 29.62 1.24
C SER A 134 21.25 29.78 1.29
N LYS A 135 22.00 28.76 0.85
CA LYS A 135 23.47 28.81 0.77
C LYS A 135 23.94 29.77 -0.32
N SER A 136 23.33 29.71 -1.51
CA SER A 136 23.60 30.63 -2.62
C SER A 136 23.30 32.09 -2.23
N ASN A 137 22.17 32.34 -1.56
CA ASN A 137 21.81 33.68 -1.08
C ASN A 137 22.81 34.18 -0.02
N LYS A 138 23.22 33.33 0.94
CA LYS A 138 24.29 33.69 1.89
C LYS A 138 25.59 34.03 1.15
N GLN A 139 26.04 33.23 0.19
CA GLN A 139 27.25 33.51 -0.60
C GLN A 139 27.16 34.84 -1.37
N ASN A 140 26.01 35.16 -1.97
CA ASN A 140 25.78 36.46 -2.62
C ASN A 140 25.80 37.64 -1.63
N LEU A 141 25.24 37.47 -0.43
CA LEU A 141 25.25 38.49 0.64
C LEU A 141 26.66 38.71 1.21
N PHE A 142 27.49 37.66 1.32
CA PHE A 142 28.89 37.76 1.75
C PHE A 142 29.77 38.53 0.76
N LEU A 143 29.53 38.42 -0.55
CA LEU A 143 30.28 39.16 -1.58
C LEU A 143 29.81 40.62 -1.76
N GLY A 144 28.52 40.92 -1.50
CA GLY A 144 27.97 42.28 -1.61
C GLY A 144 28.33 43.22 -0.44
N SER A 145 28.79 42.69 0.69
CA SER A 145 29.10 43.47 1.91
C SER A 145 30.48 44.16 1.91
N LEU A 146 31.29 43.98 0.86
CA LEU A 146 32.67 44.51 0.79
C LEU A 146 32.82 45.79 -0.05
N THR A 147 31.79 46.22 -0.81
CA THR A 147 31.91 47.37 -1.72
C THR A 147 31.55 48.73 -1.09
N SER A 148 31.00 48.77 0.12
CA SER A 148 30.63 50.02 0.81
C SER A 148 31.74 50.63 1.68
N ARG A 149 32.95 50.03 1.72
CA ARG A 149 34.08 50.51 2.55
C ARG A 149 35.29 51.06 1.77
N LEU A 150 35.20 51.24 0.45
CA LEU A 150 36.36 51.60 -0.38
C LEU A 150 36.29 52.96 -1.10
N TRP A 151 35.31 53.82 -0.79
CA TRP A 151 35.34 55.20 -1.30
C TRP A 151 35.59 56.23 -0.19
N PRO A 152 36.73 56.95 -0.20
CA PRO A 152 36.89 58.12 0.63
C PRO A 152 35.96 59.21 0.08
N ARG A 153 35.00 59.65 0.90
CA ARG A 153 34.20 60.85 0.64
C ARG A 153 35.15 62.05 0.70
N SER A 154 35.67 62.47 -0.45
CA SER A 154 36.45 63.69 -0.58
C SER A 154 35.60 64.90 -0.14
N LYS A 155 36.17 65.72 0.74
CA LYS A 155 35.60 67.03 1.09
C LYS A 155 35.57 67.91 -0.16
N GLN A 156 34.43 68.54 -0.41
CA GLN A 156 34.33 69.70 -1.30
C GLN A 156 34.49 71.00 -0.49
N PRO A 157 35.06 72.06 -1.11
CA PRO A 157 35.49 73.30 -0.46
C PRO A 157 34.35 74.20 0.02
#